data_AF-A0A1M5BMQ0-F1
#
_entry.id   AF-A0A1M5BMQ0-F1
#
_cell.length_a   1.000
_cell.length_b   1.000
_cell.length_c   1.000
_cell.angle_alpha   90.00
_cell.angle_beta   90.00
_cell.angle_gamma   90.00
#
_symmetry.space_group_name_H-M   'P 1'
#
loop_
_entity.id
_entity.type
_entity.pdbx_description
1 polymer ?
#
loop_
_entity_poly.entity_id
_entity_poly.type
_entity_poly.pdbx_seq_one_letter_code
_entity_poly.pdbx_strand_id
1 'polypeptide(L)'
;MKKDYEKQIQNVYAEIGRLTTQLSWLKKNLASSMTREQRMALVEWDNPEIPIATQARLLSLNRTSLYYKPVGPSPEEIAVKHRIDEIYTEHPYYGSRRITAQLRREGFEVNRKAVQRHMREMGIAGIHPGPNLSKRSQQHKVYPYLLRNLECRFSN
;
A
#
# COMPACT_ATOMS: atom_id res chain seq x y z
N MET A 1 8.39 54.29 -2.09
CA MET A 1 6.93 54.59 -2.17
C MET A 1 6.34 54.36 -3.55
N LYS A 2 6.54 55.22 -4.57
CA LYS A 2 5.92 55.01 -5.91
C LYS A 2 6.29 53.67 -6.55
N LYS A 3 7.59 53.33 -6.53
CA LYS A 3 8.12 52.07 -7.10
C LYS A 3 7.58 50.82 -6.39
N ASP A 4 7.34 50.89 -5.08
CA ASP A 4 6.76 49.79 -4.30
C ASP A 4 5.27 49.60 -4.65
N TYR A 5 4.56 50.71 -4.86
CA TYR A 5 3.15 50.71 -5.26
C TYR A 5 2.96 50.15 -6.68
N GLU A 6 3.81 50.53 -7.63
CA GLU A 6 3.83 49.97 -8.98
C GLU A 6 4.13 48.47 -8.96
N LYS A 7 5.07 48.02 -8.11
CA LYS A 7 5.37 46.60 -7.93
C LYS A 7 4.19 45.83 -7.34
N GLN A 8 3.46 46.42 -6.37
CA GLN A 8 2.24 45.83 -5.82
C GLN A 8 1.16 45.69 -6.89
N ILE A 9 0.93 46.72 -7.70
CA ILE A 9 -0.05 46.69 -8.81
C ILE A 9 0.30 45.58 -9.80
N GLN A 10 1.57 45.47 -10.21
CA GLN A 10 2.02 44.42 -11.13
C GLN A 10 1.81 43.01 -10.54
N ASN A 11 2.12 42.81 -9.26
CA ASN A 11 1.89 41.53 -8.58
C ASN A 11 0.40 41.14 -8.55
N VAL A 12 -0.48 42.11 -8.28
CA VAL A 12 -1.93 41.87 -8.26
C VAL A 12 -2.44 41.49 -9.66
N TYR A 13 -2.04 42.22 -10.70
CA TYR A 13 -2.43 41.88 -12.07
C TYR A 13 -1.90 40.50 -12.50
N ALA A 14 -0.67 40.16 -12.12
CA ALA A 14 -0.11 38.84 -12.36
C ALA A 14 -0.90 37.73 -11.65
N GLU A 15 -1.29 37.93 -10.38
CA GLU A 15 -2.09 36.95 -9.65
C GLU A 15 -3.51 36.82 -10.22
N ILE A 16 -4.14 37.93 -10.64
CA ILE A 16 -5.44 37.91 -11.31
C ILE A 16 -5.38 37.06 -12.59
N GLY A 17 -4.37 37.29 -13.44
CA GLY A 17 -4.17 36.52 -14.68
C GLY A 17 -3.93 35.03 -14.41
N ARG A 18 -3.13 34.72 -13.38
CA ARG A 18 -2.88 33.34 -12.93
C ARG A 18 -4.16 32.65 -12.48
N LEU A 19 -4.95 33.30 -11.62
CA LEU A 19 -6.19 32.75 -11.07
C LEU A 19 -7.27 32.58 -12.15
N THR A 20 -7.38 33.51 -13.09
CA THR A 20 -8.33 33.39 -14.21
C THR A 20 -8.01 32.19 -15.08
N THR A 21 -6.74 31.96 -15.40
CA THR A 21 -6.29 30.79 -16.18
C THR A 21 -6.61 29.48 -15.45
N GLN A 22 -6.27 29.39 -14.15
CA GLN A 22 -6.53 28.20 -13.34
C GLN A 22 -8.02 27.89 -13.19
N LEU A 23 -8.84 28.92 -12.99
CA LEU A 23 -10.28 28.79 -12.80
C LEU A 23 -10.99 28.42 -14.11
N SER A 24 -10.55 28.98 -15.24
CA SER A 24 -11.00 28.59 -16.58
C SER A 24 -10.78 27.09 -16.82
N TRP A 25 -9.59 26.60 -16.51
CA TRP A 25 -9.25 25.19 -16.65
C TRP A 25 -10.05 24.30 -15.70
N LEU A 26 -10.23 24.69 -14.44
CA LEU A 26 -11.05 23.93 -13.48
C LEU A 26 -12.53 23.88 -13.86
N LYS A 27 -13.08 24.96 -14.42
CA LYS A 27 -14.47 24.98 -14.91
C LYS A 27 -14.70 23.97 -16.03
N LYS A 28 -13.69 23.75 -16.88
CA LYS A 28 -13.70 22.67 -17.88
C LYS A 28 -13.70 21.28 -17.23
N ASN A 29 -13.09 21.15 -16.04
CA ASN A 29 -12.72 19.89 -15.38
C ASN A 29 -13.30 19.78 -13.96
N LEU A 30 -14.64 19.79 -13.83
CA LEU A 30 -15.37 19.92 -12.56
C LEU A 30 -15.12 18.77 -11.57
N ALA A 31 -14.23 19.00 -10.59
CA ALA A 31 -13.68 17.96 -9.72
C ALA A 31 -14.49 17.62 -8.45
N SER A 32 -15.55 18.36 -8.12
CA SER A 32 -16.15 18.33 -6.76
C SER A 32 -16.99 17.09 -6.42
N SER A 33 -17.34 16.25 -7.40
CA SER A 33 -18.09 14.99 -7.20
C SER A 33 -17.39 13.75 -7.75
N MET A 34 -16.14 13.89 -8.21
CA MET A 34 -15.47 12.84 -9.00
C MET A 34 -14.55 11.94 -8.18
N THR A 35 -14.47 10.66 -8.57
CA THR A 35 -13.53 9.70 -8.01
C THR A 35 -12.08 10.09 -8.35
N ARG A 36 -11.11 9.48 -7.64
CA ARG A 36 -9.68 9.75 -7.91
C ARG A 36 -9.28 9.40 -9.34
N GLU A 37 -9.79 8.29 -9.87
CA GLU A 37 -9.50 7.84 -11.24
C GLU A 37 -10.04 8.81 -12.28
N GLN A 38 -11.27 9.29 -12.08
CA GLN A 38 -11.87 10.33 -12.93
C GLN A 38 -11.07 11.62 -12.89
N ARG A 39 -10.63 12.06 -11.70
CA ARG A 39 -9.74 13.24 -11.58
C ARG A 39 -8.40 13.02 -12.29
N MET A 40 -7.82 11.82 -12.22
CA MET A 40 -6.59 11.52 -12.97
C MET A 40 -6.79 11.60 -14.49
N ALA A 41 -7.96 11.20 -15.00
CA ALA A 41 -8.28 11.28 -16.43
C ALA A 41 -8.43 12.72 -16.96
N LEU A 42 -8.66 13.70 -16.08
CA LEU A 42 -8.76 15.13 -16.44
C LEU A 42 -7.40 15.83 -16.60
N VAL A 43 -6.29 15.15 -16.29
CA VAL A 43 -4.95 15.72 -16.42
C VAL A 43 -4.56 15.83 -17.89
N GLU A 44 -4.23 17.04 -18.32
CA GLU A 44 -3.80 17.34 -19.68
C GLU A 44 -2.27 17.45 -19.71
N TRP A 45 -1.59 16.43 -20.24
CA TRP A 45 -0.12 16.36 -20.24
C TRP A 45 0.54 17.40 -21.16
N ASP A 46 -0.11 17.73 -22.29
CA ASP A 46 0.44 18.64 -23.31
C ASP A 46 -0.11 20.07 -23.22
N ASN A 47 -0.63 20.49 -22.05
CA ASN A 47 -1.16 21.84 -21.87
C ASN A 47 -0.03 22.88 -21.63
N PRO A 48 0.16 23.87 -22.51
CA PRO A 48 1.22 24.87 -22.38
C PRO A 48 0.91 25.98 -21.37
N GLU A 49 -0.35 26.19 -21.00
CA GLU A 49 -0.77 27.27 -20.10
C GLU A 49 -0.63 26.90 -18.62
N ILE A 50 -0.87 25.62 -18.28
CA ILE A 50 -0.88 25.15 -16.90
C ILE A 50 0.03 23.94 -16.71
N PRO A 51 1.14 24.07 -15.95
CA PRO A 51 2.02 22.96 -15.65
C PRO A 51 1.30 21.83 -14.88
N ILE A 52 1.72 20.59 -15.09
CA ILE A 52 1.18 19.38 -14.42
C ILE A 52 1.16 19.53 -12.89
N ALA A 53 2.16 20.20 -12.30
CA ALA A 53 2.21 20.44 -10.86
C ALA A 53 1.04 21.32 -10.37
N THR A 54 0.62 22.30 -11.17
CA THR A 54 -0.52 23.16 -10.87
C THR A 54 -1.83 22.40 -11.12
N GLN A 55 -1.95 21.66 -12.23
CA GLN A 55 -3.12 20.81 -12.50
C GLN A 55 -3.37 19.79 -11.37
N ALA A 56 -2.32 19.09 -10.92
CA ALA A 56 -2.40 18.14 -9.81
C ALA A 56 -2.87 18.83 -8.51
N ARG A 57 -2.37 20.03 -8.22
CA ARG A 57 -2.80 20.82 -7.06
C ARG A 57 -4.28 21.22 -7.15
N LEU A 58 -4.72 21.67 -8.32
CA LEU A 58 -6.11 22.09 -8.57
C LEU A 58 -7.08 20.90 -8.48
N LEU A 59 -6.67 19.72 -8.94
CA LEU A 59 -7.45 18.47 -8.85
C LEU A 59 -7.31 17.74 -7.52
N SER A 60 -6.56 18.27 -6.54
CA SER A 60 -6.27 17.60 -5.27
C SER A 60 -5.68 16.18 -5.47
N LEU A 61 -4.70 16.06 -6.37
CA LEU A 61 -3.95 14.84 -6.69
C LEU A 61 -2.48 14.98 -6.30
N ASN A 62 -1.86 13.88 -5.87
CA ASN A 62 -0.41 13.86 -5.70
C ASN A 62 0.27 13.78 -7.08
N ARG A 63 1.06 14.82 -7.42
CA ARG A 63 1.83 14.89 -8.67
C ARG A 63 2.63 13.62 -8.95
N THR A 64 3.35 13.07 -7.98
CA THR A 64 4.22 11.89 -8.21
C THR A 64 3.42 10.67 -8.62
N SER A 65 2.20 10.54 -8.12
CA SER A 65 1.30 9.45 -8.46
C SER A 65 0.82 9.48 -9.91
N LEU A 66 0.85 10.63 -10.58
CA LEU A 66 0.44 10.75 -11.99
C LEU A 66 1.41 10.05 -12.94
N TYR A 67 2.69 9.99 -12.58
CA TYR A 67 3.74 9.38 -13.40
C TYR A 67 3.83 7.86 -13.18
N TYR A 68 3.26 7.36 -12.10
CA TYR A 68 3.30 5.94 -11.78
C TYR A 68 2.40 5.16 -12.75
N LYS A 69 3.01 4.26 -13.52
CA LYS A 69 2.30 3.26 -14.31
C LYS A 69 2.38 1.92 -13.56
N PRO A 70 1.25 1.31 -13.18
CA PRO A 70 1.29 0.01 -12.54
C PRO A 70 1.90 -1.01 -13.51
N VAL A 71 2.92 -1.72 -13.05
CA VAL A 71 3.53 -2.81 -13.82
C VAL A 71 2.82 -4.10 -13.43
N GLY A 72 2.42 -4.88 -14.45
CA GLY A 72 1.82 -6.19 -14.24
C GLY A 72 2.80 -7.19 -13.62
N PRO A 73 2.32 -8.33 -13.10
CA PRO A 73 3.19 -9.37 -12.57
C PRO A 73 4.10 -9.93 -13.67
N SER A 74 5.35 -10.19 -13.31
CA SER A 74 6.32 -10.83 -14.21
C SER A 74 5.87 -12.25 -14.60
N PRO A 75 6.18 -12.75 -15.81
CA PRO A 75 5.93 -14.14 -16.18
C PRO A 75 6.50 -15.16 -15.17
N GLU A 76 7.67 -14.86 -14.60
CA GLU A 76 8.29 -15.69 -13.56
C GLU A 76 7.45 -15.73 -12.28
N GLU A 77 6.88 -14.59 -11.89
CA GLU A 77 5.99 -14.50 -10.73
C GLU A 77 4.72 -15.32 -10.95
N ILE A 78 4.16 -15.27 -12.15
CA ILE A 78 2.99 -16.05 -12.54
C ILE A 78 3.31 -17.54 -12.51
N ALA A 79 4.45 -17.96 -13.06
CA ALA A 79 4.90 -19.35 -13.04
C ALA A 79 5.06 -19.87 -11.60
N VAL A 80 5.65 -19.07 -10.71
CA VAL A 80 5.77 -19.41 -9.29
C VAL A 80 4.39 -19.54 -8.63
N LYS A 81 3.45 -18.63 -8.93
CA LYS A 81 2.08 -18.70 -8.39
C LYS A 81 1.35 -19.96 -8.83
N HIS A 82 1.42 -20.32 -10.11
CA HIS A 82 0.84 -21.57 -10.61
C HIS A 82 1.46 -22.79 -9.93
N ARG A 83 2.79 -22.83 -9.80
CA ARG A 83 3.44 -23.97 -9.16
C ARG A 83 3.10 -24.07 -7.67
N ILE A 84 2.96 -22.95 -6.96
CA ILE A 84 2.48 -22.94 -5.57
C ILE A 84 1.07 -23.53 -5.48
N ASP A 85 0.18 -23.17 -6.41
CA ASP A 85 -1.21 -23.68 -6.45
C ASP A 85 -1.26 -25.19 -6.68
N GLU A 86 -0.45 -25.72 -7.61
CA GLU A 86 -0.29 -27.16 -7.85
C GLU A 86 0.20 -27.89 -6.58
N ILE A 87 1.28 -27.40 -5.97
CA ILE A 87 1.84 -27.99 -4.74
C ILE A 87 0.82 -27.95 -3.60
N TYR A 88 0.05 -26.87 -3.49
CA TYR A 88 -0.95 -26.73 -2.44
C TYR A 88 -2.14 -27.67 -2.66
N THR A 89 -2.55 -27.87 -3.91
CA THR A 89 -3.62 -28.81 -4.29
C THR A 89 -3.24 -30.25 -3.96
N GLU A 90 -1.99 -30.64 -4.23
CA GLU A 90 -1.46 -31.96 -3.86
C GLU A 90 -1.24 -32.10 -2.35
N HIS A 91 -0.80 -31.02 -1.69
CA HIS A 91 -0.41 -31.02 -0.28
C HIS A 91 -0.98 -29.80 0.50
N PRO A 92 -2.28 -29.81 0.85
CA PRO A 92 -2.94 -28.66 1.51
C PRO A 92 -2.36 -28.28 2.88
N TYR A 93 -1.63 -29.18 3.51
CA TYR A 93 -0.97 -28.98 4.80
C TYR A 93 0.41 -28.33 4.70
N TYR A 94 0.91 -28.09 3.47
CA TYR A 94 2.18 -27.42 3.26
C TYR A 94 2.04 -25.90 3.50
N GLY A 95 2.75 -25.40 4.51
CA GLY A 95 2.93 -23.96 4.70
C GLY A 95 4.10 -23.40 3.87
N SER A 96 4.26 -22.08 3.87
CA SER A 96 5.31 -21.34 3.15
C SER A 96 6.71 -21.96 3.24
N ARG A 97 7.09 -22.53 4.40
CA ARG A 97 8.39 -23.18 4.59
C ARG A 97 8.58 -24.41 3.70
N ARG A 98 7.61 -25.32 3.67
CA ARG A 98 7.70 -26.56 2.88
C ARG A 98 7.58 -26.27 1.39
N ILE A 99 6.66 -25.39 1.01
CA ILE A 99 6.51 -24.95 -0.38
C ILE A 99 7.81 -24.31 -0.89
N THR A 100 8.44 -23.41 -0.12
CA THR A 100 9.73 -22.81 -0.50
C THR A 100 10.82 -23.88 -0.71
N ALA A 101 10.90 -24.87 0.18
CA ALA A 101 11.87 -25.94 0.07
C ALA A 101 11.62 -26.88 -1.13
N GLN A 102 10.37 -27.02 -1.56
CA GLN A 102 10.01 -27.78 -2.75
C GLN A 102 10.34 -26.99 -4.03
N LEU A 103 9.92 -25.74 -4.12
CA LEU A 103 10.24 -24.85 -5.24
C LEU A 103 11.75 -24.74 -5.47
N ARG A 104 12.55 -24.62 -4.40
CA ARG A 104 14.02 -24.61 -4.53
C ARG A 104 14.60 -25.93 -5.03
N ARG A 105 14.01 -27.06 -4.64
CA ARG A 105 14.42 -28.39 -5.17
C ARG A 105 14.08 -28.53 -6.65
N GLU A 106 13.05 -27.85 -7.11
CA GLU A 106 12.62 -27.80 -8.51
C GLU A 106 13.39 -26.75 -9.33
N GLY A 107 14.34 -26.03 -8.73
CA GLY A 107 15.21 -25.07 -9.41
C GLY A 107 14.75 -23.60 -9.38
N PHE A 108 13.66 -23.28 -8.66
CA PHE A 108 13.21 -21.90 -8.50
C PHE A 108 14.04 -21.13 -7.46
N GLU A 109 14.59 -19.98 -7.85
CA GLU A 109 15.30 -19.06 -6.95
C GLU A 109 14.33 -18.16 -6.16
N VAL A 110 13.55 -18.77 -5.27
CA VAL A 110 12.54 -18.05 -4.47
C VAL A 110 12.93 -17.90 -3.00
N ASN A 111 12.58 -16.74 -2.43
CA ASN A 111 12.66 -16.49 -1.00
C ASN A 111 11.36 -16.89 -0.30
N ARG A 112 11.46 -17.39 0.93
CA ARG A 112 10.29 -17.71 1.78
C ARG A 112 9.33 -16.53 1.94
N LYS A 113 9.84 -15.30 2.05
CA LYS A 113 8.99 -14.09 2.14
C LYS A 113 8.15 -13.88 0.87
N ALA A 114 8.71 -14.18 -0.30
CA ALA A 114 8.00 -14.09 -1.58
C ALA A 114 6.89 -15.15 -1.65
N VAL A 115 7.21 -16.41 -1.34
CA VAL A 115 6.22 -17.49 -1.26
C VAL A 115 5.11 -17.16 -0.27
N GLN A 116 5.44 -16.63 0.91
CA GLN A 116 4.46 -16.22 1.90
C GLN A 116 3.56 -15.09 1.40
N ARG A 117 4.10 -14.11 0.66
CA ARG A 117 3.32 -13.04 0.03
C ARG A 117 2.35 -13.63 -1.00
N HIS A 118 2.82 -14.51 -1.89
CA HIS A 118 1.98 -15.13 -2.91
C HIS A 118 0.87 -16.00 -2.32
N MET A 119 1.17 -16.79 -1.29
CA MET A 119 0.15 -17.54 -0.56
C MET A 119 -0.93 -16.62 0.03
N ARG A 120 -0.55 -15.46 0.58
CA ARG A 120 -1.51 -14.46 1.10
C ARG A 120 -2.34 -13.82 0.00
N GLU A 121 -1.72 -13.45 -1.12
CA GLU A 121 -2.42 -12.89 -2.29
C GLU A 121 -3.45 -13.88 -2.86
N MET A 122 -3.12 -15.17 -2.88
CA MET A 122 -4.01 -16.25 -3.33
C MET A 122 -5.00 -16.73 -2.26
N GLY A 123 -4.90 -16.24 -1.02
CA GLY A 123 -5.80 -16.64 0.07
C GLY A 123 -5.58 -18.06 0.61
N ILE A 124 -4.43 -18.67 0.34
CA ILE A 124 -4.13 -20.05 0.77
C ILE A 124 -3.20 -20.07 2.00
N ALA A 125 -3.40 -21.07 2.85
CA ALA A 125 -2.58 -21.30 4.04
C ALA A 125 -2.45 -22.79 4.33
N GLY A 126 -1.29 -23.21 4.85
CA GLY A 126 -1.07 -24.61 5.22
C GLY A 126 -2.05 -25.04 6.31
N ILE A 127 -2.89 -26.02 6.02
CA ILE A 127 -3.89 -26.55 6.95
C ILE A 127 -3.20 -27.53 7.89
N HIS A 128 -2.96 -27.11 9.12
CA HIS A 128 -2.43 -27.98 10.17
C HIS A 128 -3.10 -27.67 11.52
N PRO A 129 -3.25 -28.66 12.41
CA PRO A 129 -3.67 -28.40 13.77
C PRO A 129 -2.72 -27.38 14.41
N GLY A 130 -3.29 -26.35 15.03
CA GLY A 130 -2.52 -25.44 15.86
C GLY A 130 -1.99 -26.15 17.12
N PRO A 131 -0.99 -25.57 17.79
CA PRO A 131 -0.58 -26.09 19.09
C PRO A 131 -1.77 -26.10 20.05
N ASN A 132 -1.97 -27.21 20.77
CA ASN A 132 -3.05 -27.32 21.74
C ASN A 132 -2.68 -26.54 23.03
N LEU A 133 -2.93 -25.23 23.02
CA LEU A 133 -2.64 -24.32 24.14
C LEU A 133 -3.49 -24.61 25.39
N SER A 134 -4.60 -25.36 25.26
CA SER A 134 -5.46 -25.72 26.38
C SER A 134 -4.86 -26.83 27.25
N LYS A 135 -3.99 -27.67 26.68
CA LYS A 135 -3.31 -28.72 27.44
C LYS A 135 -1.97 -28.20 27.95
N ARG A 136 -1.72 -28.37 29.26
CA ARG A 136 -0.44 -27.98 29.85
C ARG A 136 0.70 -28.81 29.25
N SER A 137 1.83 -28.16 28.98
CA SER A 137 3.08 -28.88 28.73
C SER A 137 3.55 -29.51 30.04
N GLN A 138 3.60 -30.85 30.12
CA GLN A 138 4.08 -31.56 31.32
C GLN A 138 5.56 -31.33 31.62
N GLN A 139 6.34 -30.89 30.63
CA GLN A 139 7.75 -30.55 30.79
C GLN A 139 7.96 -29.25 31.58
N HIS A 140 6.95 -28.38 31.65
CA HIS A 140 7.08 -27.11 32.36
C HIS A 140 6.60 -27.25 33.81
N LYS A 141 7.47 -26.88 34.75
CA LYS A 141 7.14 -26.84 36.17
C LYS A 141 6.05 -25.79 36.40
N VAL A 142 5.00 -26.16 37.13
CA VAL A 142 3.98 -25.22 37.56
C VAL A 142 4.56 -24.40 38.70
N TYR A 143 4.78 -23.11 38.46
CA TYR A 143 5.20 -22.18 39.50
C TYR A 143 3.97 -21.73 40.29
N PRO A 144 3.95 -21.88 41.63
CA PRO A 144 2.86 -21.38 42.44
C PRO A 144 2.82 -19.84 42.36
N TYR A 145 1.62 -19.27 42.33
CA TYR A 145 1.45 -17.82 42.41
C TYR A 145 1.75 -17.38 43.85
N LEU A 146 2.95 -16.85 44.07
CA LEU A 146 3.46 -16.53 45.41
C LEU A 146 2.68 -15.41 46.11
N LEU A 147 1.93 -14.60 45.37
CA LEU A 147 1.10 -13.52 45.91
C LEU A 147 -0.33 -13.96 46.27
N ARG A 148 -0.68 -15.24 46.07
CA ARG A 148 -2.06 -15.74 46.25
C ARG A 148 -2.63 -15.52 47.66
N ASN A 149 -1.78 -15.54 48.67
CA ASN A 149 -2.17 -15.42 50.09
C ASN A 149 -1.58 -14.16 50.76
N LEU A 150 -1.14 -13.19 49.97
CA LEU A 150 -0.58 -11.94 50.50
C LEU A 150 -1.67 -10.86 50.51
N GLU A 151 -1.96 -10.33 51.69
CA GLU A 151 -2.80 -9.14 51.84
C GLU A 151 -2.10 -7.93 51.22
N CYS A 152 -2.71 -7.33 50.21
CA CYS A 152 -2.23 -6.08 49.64
C CYS A 152 -2.58 -4.93 50.61
N ARG A 153 -1.61 -4.53 51.44
CA ARG A 153 -1.80 -3.49 52.47
C ARG A 153 -1.65 -2.06 51.97
N PHE A 154 -1.15 -1.88 50.74
CA PHE A 154 -0.91 -0.57 50.16
C PHE A 154 -1.41 -0.55 48.70
N SER A 155 -2.12 0.52 48.34
CA SER A 155 -2.40 0.88 46.95
C SER A 155 -1.11 1.40 46.31
N ASN A 156 -0.89 1.12 45.03
CA ASN A 156 0.03 1.92 44.21
C ASN A 156 -0.49 3.36 44.08
#